data_AF-A0A1M6WJ23-F1
#
_entry.id   AF-A0A1M6WJ23-F1
#
_cell.length_a   1.000
_cell.length_b   1.000
_cell.length_c   1.000
_cell.angle_alpha   90.00
_cell.angle_beta   90.00
_cell.angle_gamma   90.00
#
_symmetry.space_group_name_H-M   'P 1'
#
loop_
_entity.id
_entity.type
_entity.pdbx_description
1 polymer ?
#
loop_
_entity_poly.entity_id
_entity_poly.type
_entity_poly.pdbx_seq_one_letter_code
_entity_poly.pdbx_strand_id
1 'polypeptide(L)'
;MKTLGIIVLLPMVLLGLLMGAQFSCDMWTGQQGDAVVNVHSFGETDVEILQDVQKASAYFPQFLEGAMQLKMKRTVDVWVGADRKKYEELMTGRMHESAESARQKAQYTSGQALAGKQLCAINGDKNSLKTVSDRYSTTGHELFHQIQYELSDGSHEEKKALFWLDEGSADYVGAQLCEKLGGRSVEKWYLDARFSLFTAKQMADISCLQHISEEERLQLLNADMRSYSLSDVMTYYLLQHYGAGQPDKKIVTYYQTLKKDSAEDAFAKTFGIEMQAFLQEFVAWWQQERSRPADIKLIARNGVTEGQRQDFAAHLSAGRKWLRTHWGRDLHGDYQVVLVGSEDDFVAAMQEYAQVGLDSARQMASGSIWAENGSTIFFNISKADDTQQLIFASSSLVARLLLIQELGGEESGVEWLFRGSSYLAGVACLIESGQGDLSAYQRSWRKELRRQTPLPALDKMLTADAVRDMDKQYDSNEVARLSEYGTAELVQRYGWQSLYIWAQAARASGDGKKAFANVFGVSVTDFAAQVHRMVY
;
A
#
# COMPACT_ATOMS: atom_id res chain seq x y z
N MET A 1 42.22 71.27 2.67
CA MET A 1 41.25 70.15 2.65
C MET A 1 41.28 69.39 1.31
N LYS A 2 42.43 68.85 0.89
CA LYS A 2 42.54 67.98 -0.31
C LYS A 2 43.40 66.73 -0.09
N THR A 3 44.12 66.65 1.02
CA THR A 3 44.99 65.52 1.39
C THR A 3 44.32 64.47 2.28
N LEU A 4 43.16 64.77 2.89
CA LEU A 4 42.43 63.80 3.72
C LEU A 4 41.57 62.81 2.91
N GLY A 5 41.10 63.20 1.72
CA GLY A 5 40.25 62.34 0.88
C GLY A 5 40.99 61.16 0.24
N ILE A 6 42.29 61.31 -0.03
CA ILE A 6 43.11 60.28 -0.68
C ILE A 6 43.50 59.18 0.31
N ILE A 7 43.64 59.50 1.60
CA ILE A 7 44.01 58.54 2.65
C ILE A 7 42.84 57.61 3.02
N VAL A 8 41.59 58.01 2.77
CA VAL A 8 40.39 57.19 3.05
C VAL A 8 39.94 56.37 1.83
N LEU A 9 40.21 56.85 0.62
CA LEU A 9 39.89 56.12 -0.62
C LEU A 9 40.79 54.90 -0.85
N LEU A 10 42.07 54.99 -0.51
CA LEU A 10 43.01 53.88 -0.68
C LEU A 10 42.64 52.61 0.11
N PRO A 11 42.30 52.68 1.42
CA PRO A 11 41.90 51.50 2.19
C PRO A 11 40.54 50.95 1.75
N MET A 12 39.60 51.77 1.27
CA MET A 12 38.32 51.27 0.75
C MET A 12 38.47 50.53 -0.58
N VAL A 13 39.35 51.00 -1.46
CA VAL A 13 39.66 50.29 -2.72
C VAL A 13 40.41 48.99 -2.46
N LEU A 14 41.35 48.99 -1.49
CA LEU A 14 42.03 47.77 -1.04
C LEU A 14 41.06 46.77 -0.39
N LEU A 15 40.10 47.23 0.42
CA LEU A 15 39.05 46.38 1.00
C LEU A 15 38.15 45.79 -0.10
N GLY A 16 37.74 46.60 -1.08
CA GLY A 16 36.94 46.15 -2.22
C GLY A 16 37.66 45.13 -3.11
N LEU A 17 38.97 45.30 -3.32
CA LEU A 17 39.80 44.35 -4.05
C LEU A 17 40.04 43.06 -3.26
N LEU A 18 40.21 43.14 -1.94
CA LEU A 18 40.35 41.97 -1.07
C LEU A 18 39.03 41.18 -0.98
N MET A 19 37.88 41.86 -0.86
CA MET A 19 36.57 41.20 -0.88
C MET A 19 36.23 40.62 -2.27
N GLY A 20 36.61 41.31 -3.36
CA GLY A 20 36.46 40.79 -4.72
C GLY A 20 37.37 39.58 -5.00
N ALA A 21 38.60 39.58 -4.48
CA ALA A 21 39.52 38.46 -4.58
C ALA A 21 39.09 37.27 -3.71
N GLN A 22 38.47 37.52 -2.55
CA GLN A 22 37.89 36.48 -1.70
C GLN A 22 36.63 35.88 -2.33
N PHE A 23 35.71 36.69 -2.87
CA PHE A 23 34.55 36.18 -3.62
C PHE A 23 34.97 35.38 -4.87
N SER A 24 36.02 35.82 -5.56
CA SER A 24 36.59 35.09 -6.70
C SER A 24 37.28 33.81 -6.25
N CYS A 25 37.99 33.82 -5.11
CA CYS A 25 38.51 32.59 -4.50
C CYS A 25 37.39 31.66 -4.07
N ASP A 26 36.34 32.12 -3.39
CA ASP A 26 35.23 31.27 -2.93
C ASP A 26 34.47 30.63 -4.10
N MET A 27 34.37 31.32 -5.25
CA MET A 27 33.88 30.74 -6.51
C MET A 27 34.86 29.72 -7.15
N TRP A 28 36.18 29.91 -7.01
CA TRP A 28 37.19 29.06 -7.68
C TRP A 28 37.72 27.92 -6.80
N THR A 29 37.69 28.08 -5.48
CA THR A 29 38.16 27.12 -4.48
C THR A 29 37.01 26.36 -3.85
N GLY A 30 35.81 26.43 -4.42
CA GLY A 30 34.64 25.62 -4.09
C GLY A 30 34.69 25.14 -2.65
N GLN A 31 34.57 26.05 -1.69
CA GLN A 31 34.26 25.63 -0.33
C GLN A 31 32.85 25.04 -0.41
N GLN A 32 32.80 23.75 -0.72
CA GLN A 32 31.61 22.92 -0.68
C GLN A 32 31.13 22.96 0.76
N GLY A 33 30.17 23.83 1.05
CA GLY A 33 29.23 23.54 2.11
C GLY A 33 28.62 22.17 1.85
N ASP A 34 28.30 21.43 2.90
CA ASP A 34 27.63 20.15 2.76
C ASP A 34 26.36 20.34 1.90
N ALA A 35 26.12 19.44 0.95
CA ALA A 35 24.93 19.50 0.10
C ALA A 35 23.67 19.46 0.97
N VAL A 36 22.71 20.35 0.67
CA VAL A 36 21.48 20.53 1.47
C VAL A 36 20.26 20.14 0.66
N VAL A 37 19.21 19.67 1.33
CA VAL A 37 17.88 19.51 0.71
C VAL A 37 17.00 20.67 1.16
N ASN A 38 16.61 21.54 0.23
CA ASN A 38 15.73 22.67 0.50
C ASN A 38 14.28 22.25 0.22
N VAL A 39 13.35 22.60 1.10
CA VAL A 39 11.93 22.31 0.91
C VAL A 39 11.14 23.60 0.76
N HIS A 40 10.34 23.67 -0.30
CA HIS A 40 9.53 24.81 -0.68
C HIS A 40 8.07 24.39 -0.79
N SER A 41 7.16 25.27 -0.37
CA SER A 41 5.73 25.11 -0.61
C SER A 41 5.32 25.80 -1.92
N PHE A 42 4.37 25.19 -2.63
CA PHE A 42 3.76 25.77 -3.82
C PHE A 42 2.23 25.80 -3.69
N GLY A 43 1.71 26.95 -3.26
CA GLY A 43 0.32 27.13 -2.85
C GLY A 43 0.19 27.14 -1.32
N GLU A 44 -1.04 26.99 -0.82
CA GLU A 44 -1.31 26.84 0.62
C GLU A 44 -1.28 25.36 0.99
N THR A 45 -0.07 24.80 1.14
CA THR A 45 0.11 23.40 1.50
C THR A 45 -0.34 23.15 2.95
N ASP A 46 -0.94 21.99 3.19
CA ASP A 46 -1.21 21.51 4.55
C ASP A 46 0.07 21.52 5.41
N VAL A 47 -0.05 22.06 6.62
CA VAL A 47 1.09 22.31 7.52
C VAL A 47 1.74 21.01 7.96
N GLU A 48 0.96 19.96 8.26
CA GLU A 48 1.49 18.67 8.69
C GLU A 48 2.27 18.00 7.55
N ILE A 49 1.75 18.09 6.32
CA ILE A 49 2.40 17.52 5.15
C ILE A 49 3.74 18.22 4.89
N LEU A 50 3.77 19.55 4.92
CA LEU A 50 4.99 20.31 4.71
C LEU A 50 6.04 20.01 5.80
N GLN A 51 5.62 19.91 7.06
CA GLN A 51 6.50 19.58 8.19
C GLN A 51 7.11 18.18 8.05
N ASP A 52 6.32 17.19 7.63
CA ASP A 52 6.82 15.83 7.44
C ASP A 52 7.81 15.73 6.27
N VAL A 53 7.54 16.40 5.15
CA VAL A 53 8.47 16.47 4.01
C VAL A 53 9.76 17.18 4.42
N GLN A 54 9.67 18.29 5.18
CA GLN A 54 10.83 18.99 5.73
C GLN A 54 11.68 18.11 6.64
N LYS A 55 11.04 17.36 7.54
CA LYS A 55 11.73 16.45 8.46
C LYS A 55 12.45 15.34 7.71
N ALA A 56 11.78 14.69 6.75
CA ALA A 56 12.40 13.65 5.93
C ALA A 56 13.57 14.20 5.09
N SER A 57 13.37 15.35 4.44
CA SER A 57 14.39 16.02 3.63
C SER A 57 15.62 16.42 4.44
N ALA A 58 15.43 16.96 5.64
CA ALA A 58 16.52 17.37 6.52
C ALA A 58 17.33 16.17 7.07
N TYR A 59 16.67 15.04 7.32
CA TYR A 59 17.33 13.83 7.83
C TYR A 59 17.99 12.99 6.73
N PHE A 60 17.55 13.12 5.47
CA PHE A 60 18.01 12.29 4.37
C PHE A 60 19.54 12.28 4.16
N PRO A 61 20.27 13.41 4.21
CA PRO A 61 21.74 13.40 4.10
C PRO A 61 22.41 12.58 5.21
N GLN A 62 21.95 12.71 6.46
CA GLN A 62 22.45 11.93 7.59
C GLN A 62 22.16 10.44 7.41
N PHE A 63 20.96 10.12 6.92
CA PHE A 63 20.57 8.75 6.61
C PHE A 63 21.49 8.12 5.55
N LEU A 64 21.78 8.83 4.44
CA LEU A 64 22.67 8.34 3.39
C LEU A 64 24.09 8.07 3.92
N GLU A 65 24.62 8.97 4.75
CA GLU A 65 25.95 8.79 5.34
C GLU A 65 25.97 7.57 6.29
N GLY A 66 24.95 7.42 7.13
CA GLY A 66 24.88 6.35 8.13
C GLY A 66 24.55 4.97 7.55
N ALA A 67 23.59 4.88 6.63
CA ALA A 67 23.11 3.62 6.07
C ALA A 67 23.90 3.19 4.83
N MET A 68 24.17 4.12 3.92
CA MET A 68 24.74 3.81 2.60
C MET A 68 26.21 4.21 2.46
N GLN A 69 26.78 4.89 3.46
CA GLN A 69 28.16 5.43 3.43
C GLN A 69 28.38 6.39 2.25
N LEU A 70 27.35 7.18 1.91
CA LEU A 70 27.37 8.15 0.83
C LEU A 70 27.19 9.57 1.36
N LYS A 71 27.90 10.51 0.74
CA LYS A 71 27.63 11.95 0.89
C LYS A 71 26.92 12.46 -0.35
N MET A 72 25.86 13.23 -0.15
CA MET A 72 25.25 13.99 -1.23
C MET A 72 26.25 14.99 -1.80
N LYS A 73 26.31 15.11 -3.13
CA LYS A 73 27.20 16.06 -3.80
C LYS A 73 26.48 17.30 -4.30
N ARG A 74 25.16 17.22 -4.49
CA ARG A 74 24.35 18.29 -5.07
C ARG A 74 23.25 18.69 -4.10
N THR A 75 23.03 20.00 -3.99
CA THR A 75 21.87 20.56 -3.29
C THR A 75 20.62 20.27 -4.10
N VAL A 76 19.55 19.81 -3.45
CA VAL A 76 18.28 19.44 -4.09
C VAL A 76 17.16 20.34 -3.60
N ASP A 77 16.32 20.83 -4.51
CA ASP A 77 15.10 21.55 -4.19
C ASP A 77 13.89 20.61 -4.28
N VAL A 78 13.14 20.47 -3.17
CA VAL A 78 11.88 19.74 -3.09
C VAL A 78 10.73 20.74 -3.05
N TRP A 79 9.80 20.65 -3.99
CA TRP A 79 8.61 21.50 -4.05
C TRP A 79 7.35 20.70 -3.72
N VAL A 80 6.61 21.13 -2.71
CA VAL A 80 5.35 20.49 -2.30
C VAL A 80 4.18 21.29 -2.86
N GLY A 81 3.51 20.74 -3.87
CA GLY A 81 2.26 21.30 -4.40
C GLY A 81 1.14 21.13 -3.39
N ALA A 82 0.37 22.20 -3.13
CA ALA A 82 -0.75 22.16 -2.18
C ALA A 82 -1.85 21.16 -2.58
N ASP A 83 -2.10 21.03 -3.88
CA ASP A 83 -3.10 20.14 -4.44
C ASP A 83 -2.64 19.58 -5.80
N ARG A 84 -3.46 18.70 -6.41
CA ARG A 84 -3.19 18.13 -7.73
C ARG A 84 -2.94 19.21 -8.78
N LYS A 85 -3.69 20.32 -8.78
CA LYS A 85 -3.55 21.38 -9.77
C LYS A 85 -2.21 22.10 -9.60
N LYS A 86 -1.81 22.40 -8.36
CA LYS A 86 -0.50 22.98 -8.04
C LYS A 86 0.65 22.06 -8.39
N TYR A 87 0.46 20.75 -8.22
CA TYR A 87 1.42 19.75 -8.67
C TYR A 87 1.56 19.73 -10.21
N GLU A 88 0.45 19.80 -10.96
CA GLU A 88 0.47 19.94 -12.43
C GLU A 88 1.17 21.25 -12.88
N GLU A 89 0.92 22.36 -12.17
CA GLU A 89 1.60 23.64 -12.41
C GLU A 89 3.13 23.55 -12.13
N LEU A 90 3.55 22.81 -11.10
CA LEU A 90 4.98 22.56 -10.83
C LEU A 90 5.63 21.73 -11.93
N MET A 91 4.98 20.65 -12.37
CA MET A 91 5.48 19.80 -13.45
C MET A 91 5.66 20.58 -14.76
N THR A 92 4.65 21.35 -15.14
CA THR A 92 4.71 22.17 -16.38
C THR A 92 5.69 23.34 -16.26
N GLY A 93 5.67 24.07 -15.14
CA GLY A 93 6.44 25.30 -14.97
C GLY A 93 7.91 25.10 -14.62
N ARG A 94 8.24 24.10 -13.79
CA ARG A 94 9.61 23.87 -13.29
C ARG A 94 10.26 22.61 -13.86
N MET A 95 9.47 21.56 -14.11
CA MET A 95 9.98 20.31 -14.68
C MET A 95 9.93 20.31 -16.22
N HIS A 96 9.21 21.25 -16.82
CA HIS A 96 9.01 21.41 -18.27
C HIS A 96 8.33 20.22 -18.93
N GLU A 97 7.48 19.53 -18.18
CA GLU A 97 6.57 18.53 -18.72
C GLU A 97 5.55 19.20 -19.65
N SER A 98 5.13 18.48 -20.70
CA SER A 98 3.98 18.92 -21.50
C SER A 98 2.72 18.95 -20.62
N ALA A 99 1.77 19.82 -20.94
CA ALA A 99 0.52 19.91 -20.17
C ALA A 99 -0.26 18.58 -20.14
N GLU A 100 -0.18 17.79 -21.21
CA GLU A 100 -0.79 16.47 -21.27
C GLU A 100 -0.08 15.47 -20.37
N SER A 101 1.26 15.38 -20.46
CA SER A 101 2.10 14.52 -19.61
C SER A 101 1.89 14.85 -18.14
N ALA A 102 1.96 16.14 -17.77
CA ALA A 102 1.77 16.59 -16.40
C ALA A 102 0.40 16.18 -15.84
N ARG A 103 -0.69 16.34 -16.62
CA ARG A 103 -2.03 15.93 -16.19
C ARG A 103 -2.14 14.42 -15.96
N GLN A 104 -1.55 13.63 -16.85
CA GLN A 104 -1.56 12.17 -16.75
C GLN A 104 -0.72 11.72 -15.55
N LYS A 105 0.51 12.23 -15.39
CA LYS A 105 1.38 11.91 -14.25
C LYS A 105 0.74 12.32 -12.92
N ALA A 106 0.19 13.53 -12.82
CA ALA A 106 -0.48 14.00 -11.61
C ALA A 106 -1.68 13.14 -11.18
N GLN A 107 -2.30 12.43 -12.11
CA GLN A 107 -3.36 11.48 -11.80
C GLN A 107 -2.83 10.27 -11.02
N TYR A 108 -1.63 9.79 -11.34
CA TYR A 108 -1.12 8.50 -10.86
C TYR A 108 0.01 8.63 -9.84
N THR A 109 0.91 9.59 -9.99
CA THR A 109 2.07 9.73 -9.10
C THR A 109 1.77 10.57 -7.86
N SER A 110 2.58 10.34 -6.82
CA SER A 110 2.58 11.11 -5.56
C SER A 110 3.77 12.05 -5.49
N GLY A 111 4.81 11.77 -6.26
CA GLY A 111 5.99 12.60 -6.46
C GLY A 111 6.57 12.38 -7.85
N GLN A 112 7.55 13.22 -8.18
CA GLN A 112 8.34 13.13 -9.40
C GLN A 112 9.71 13.78 -9.16
N ALA A 113 10.77 13.06 -9.48
CA ALA A 113 12.12 13.59 -9.58
C ALA A 113 12.45 14.02 -11.02
N LEU A 114 13.22 15.10 -11.14
CA LEU A 114 13.99 15.49 -12.32
C LEU A 114 15.43 15.70 -11.88
N ALA A 115 16.19 14.61 -11.83
CA ALA A 115 17.48 14.59 -11.16
C ALA A 115 18.58 15.34 -11.91
N GLY A 116 18.48 15.43 -13.24
CA GLY A 116 19.29 16.36 -14.04
C GLY A 116 19.21 17.81 -13.53
N LYS A 117 18.07 18.24 -12.96
CA LYS A 117 17.85 19.61 -12.46
C LYS A 117 17.86 19.76 -10.94
N GLN A 118 18.25 18.73 -10.17
CA GLN A 118 18.23 18.79 -8.70
C GLN A 118 16.85 19.12 -8.13
N LEU A 119 15.79 18.61 -8.77
CA LEU A 119 14.42 19.00 -8.47
C LEU A 119 13.58 17.78 -8.16
N CYS A 120 12.84 17.83 -7.06
CA CYS A 120 11.75 16.91 -6.75
C CYS A 120 10.45 17.71 -6.60
N ALA A 121 9.35 17.15 -7.07
CA ALA A 121 8.00 17.66 -6.83
C ALA A 121 7.21 16.61 -6.04
N ILE A 122 6.43 17.04 -5.05
CA ILE A 122 5.54 16.19 -4.25
C ILE A 122 4.11 16.73 -4.36
N ASN A 123 3.14 15.84 -4.56
CA ASN A 123 1.73 16.17 -4.63
C ASN A 123 1.08 16.10 -3.24
N GLY A 124 0.97 17.24 -2.56
CA GLY A 124 0.51 17.33 -1.17
C GLY A 124 -0.92 16.84 -0.91
N ASP A 125 -1.82 16.79 -1.90
CA ASP A 125 -3.21 16.33 -1.72
C ASP A 125 -3.43 14.88 -2.22
N LYS A 126 -2.36 14.16 -2.55
CA LYS A 126 -2.52 12.80 -3.05
C LYS A 126 -3.03 11.88 -1.93
N ASN A 127 -4.05 11.07 -2.24
CA ASN A 127 -4.61 10.10 -1.30
C ASN A 127 -3.58 9.13 -0.67
N SER A 128 -2.49 8.84 -1.37
CA SER A 128 -1.38 8.01 -0.88
C SER A 128 -0.49 8.73 0.13
N LEU A 129 -0.60 10.05 0.34
CA LEU A 129 0.19 10.81 1.33
C LEU A 129 -0.56 11.08 2.64
N LYS A 130 -1.64 10.34 2.91
CA LYS A 130 -2.49 10.55 4.10
C LYS A 130 -1.77 10.24 5.40
N THR A 131 -0.86 9.27 5.41
CA THR A 131 -0.10 8.92 6.61
C THR A 131 1.28 9.56 6.62
N VAL A 132 1.81 9.82 7.82
CA VAL A 132 3.20 10.27 8.02
C VAL A 132 4.20 9.32 7.36
N SER A 133 3.92 8.01 7.42
CA SER A 133 4.81 7.00 6.84
C SER A 133 4.91 7.13 5.33
N ASP A 134 3.78 7.35 4.66
CA ASP A 134 3.78 7.51 3.21
C ASP A 134 4.49 8.81 2.79
N ARG A 135 4.35 9.88 3.59
CA ARG A 135 5.09 11.15 3.35
C ARG A 135 6.60 10.98 3.49
N TYR A 136 7.06 10.26 4.52
CA TYR A 136 8.48 9.97 4.69
C TYR A 136 9.01 9.06 3.58
N SER A 137 8.30 7.98 3.24
CA SER A 137 8.76 7.04 2.22
C SER A 137 8.75 7.66 0.82
N THR A 138 7.70 8.41 0.45
CA THR A 138 7.68 9.12 -0.84
C THR A 138 8.78 10.18 -0.92
N THR A 139 9.02 10.95 0.14
CA THR A 139 10.12 11.93 0.14
C THR A 139 11.48 11.24 -0.04
N GLY A 140 11.72 10.13 0.68
CA GLY A 140 12.94 9.35 0.54
C GLY A 140 13.13 8.71 -0.84
N HIS A 141 12.03 8.20 -1.42
CA HIS A 141 11.99 7.65 -2.78
C HIS A 141 12.45 8.70 -3.81
N GLU A 142 11.81 9.88 -3.83
CA GLU A 142 12.13 10.93 -4.81
C GLU A 142 13.55 11.49 -4.64
N LEU A 143 14.01 11.60 -3.39
CA LEU A 143 15.38 12.02 -3.11
C LEU A 143 16.39 10.93 -3.51
N PHE A 144 16.05 9.65 -3.41
CA PHE A 144 16.94 8.58 -3.85
C PHE A 144 17.15 8.59 -5.37
N HIS A 145 16.16 8.98 -6.17
CA HIS A 145 16.36 9.22 -7.61
C HIS A 145 17.46 10.25 -7.90
N GLN A 146 17.65 11.26 -7.03
CA GLN A 146 18.77 12.20 -7.13
C GLN A 146 20.12 11.49 -6.92
N ILE A 147 20.16 10.55 -5.97
CA ILE A 147 21.36 9.78 -5.66
C ILE A 147 21.68 8.77 -6.76
N GLN A 148 20.68 8.06 -7.30
CA GLN A 148 20.86 7.18 -8.45
C GLN A 148 21.45 7.95 -9.64
N TYR A 149 21.00 9.18 -9.89
CA TYR A 149 21.59 10.06 -10.90
C TYR A 149 23.06 10.41 -10.60
N GLU A 150 23.39 10.84 -9.38
CA GLU A 150 24.77 11.15 -8.97
C GLU A 150 25.71 9.92 -9.08
N LEU A 151 25.20 8.76 -8.67
CA LEU A 151 25.95 7.50 -8.69
C LEU A 151 26.12 6.95 -10.10
N SER A 152 25.23 7.24 -11.05
CA SER A 152 25.30 6.75 -12.43
C SER A 152 25.85 7.79 -13.43
N ASP A 153 26.20 8.99 -12.96
CA ASP A 153 26.63 10.11 -13.81
C ASP A 153 25.59 10.45 -14.89
N GLY A 154 24.30 10.42 -14.51
CA GLY A 154 23.16 10.67 -15.39
C GLY A 154 22.75 9.51 -16.30
N SER A 155 23.53 8.43 -16.36
CA SER A 155 23.20 7.26 -17.20
C SER A 155 21.85 6.62 -16.85
N HIS A 156 21.38 6.81 -15.61
CA HIS A 156 20.07 6.40 -15.15
C HIS A 156 18.89 6.98 -15.95
N GLU A 157 18.91 8.30 -16.20
CA GLU A 157 17.83 9.00 -16.92
C GLU A 157 17.80 8.68 -18.43
N GLU A 158 18.89 8.12 -18.97
CA GLU A 158 18.99 7.72 -20.40
C GLU A 158 18.34 6.36 -20.71
N LYS A 159 17.45 5.86 -19.82
CA LYS A 159 16.81 4.52 -19.93
C LYS A 159 17.80 3.36 -19.95
N LYS A 160 18.98 3.54 -19.33
CA LYS A 160 19.97 2.46 -19.20
C LYS A 160 19.81 1.67 -17.90
N ALA A 161 19.04 2.14 -16.93
CA ALA A 161 18.76 1.38 -15.72
C ALA A 161 17.58 0.42 -15.93
N LEU A 162 17.56 -0.67 -15.17
CA LEU A 162 16.42 -1.57 -15.13
C LEU A 162 15.28 -0.90 -14.36
N PHE A 163 14.14 -0.62 -15.01
CA PHE A 163 13.02 0.10 -14.41
C PHE A 163 12.56 -0.49 -13.07
N TRP A 164 12.36 -1.81 -13.00
CA TRP A 164 11.93 -2.45 -11.76
C TRP A 164 12.93 -2.28 -10.60
N LEU A 165 14.24 -2.22 -10.91
CA LEU A 165 15.27 -2.05 -9.89
C LEU A 165 15.45 -0.58 -9.54
N ASP A 166 15.22 0.32 -10.50
CA ASP A 166 15.12 1.76 -10.27
C ASP A 166 14.04 2.09 -9.24
N GLU A 167 12.78 1.87 -9.60
CA GLU A 167 11.64 2.21 -8.74
C GLU A 167 11.65 1.40 -7.44
N GLY A 168 11.92 0.08 -7.53
CA GLY A 168 11.92 -0.78 -6.36
C GLY A 168 13.06 -0.48 -5.37
N SER A 169 14.22 -0.01 -5.84
CA SER A 169 15.29 0.42 -4.92
C SER A 169 15.03 1.80 -4.32
N ALA A 170 14.36 2.71 -5.05
CA ALA A 170 13.88 3.97 -4.51
C ALA A 170 12.82 3.75 -3.43
N ASP A 171 11.87 2.83 -3.65
CA ASP A 171 10.88 2.45 -2.63
C ASP A 171 11.53 1.75 -1.43
N TYR A 172 12.51 0.86 -1.65
CA TYR A 172 13.26 0.23 -0.56
C TYR A 172 13.99 1.26 0.32
N VAL A 173 14.71 2.20 -0.29
CA VAL A 173 15.42 3.26 0.44
C VAL A 173 14.44 4.22 1.12
N GLY A 174 13.34 4.55 0.47
CA GLY A 174 12.24 5.31 1.05
C GLY A 174 11.67 4.62 2.30
N ALA A 175 11.45 3.31 2.25
CA ALA A 175 11.00 2.51 3.38
C ALA A 175 12.03 2.48 4.53
N GLN A 176 13.33 2.37 4.23
CA GLN A 176 14.38 2.46 5.24
C GLN A 176 14.42 3.83 5.93
N LEU A 177 14.33 4.91 5.16
CA LEU A 177 14.26 6.27 5.71
C LEU A 177 13.04 6.42 6.62
N CYS A 178 11.88 5.96 6.16
CA CYS A 178 10.63 5.99 6.90
C CYS A 178 10.77 5.27 8.26
N GLU A 179 11.33 4.06 8.27
CA GLU A 179 11.60 3.30 9.49
C GLU A 179 12.54 4.05 10.45
N LYS A 180 13.62 4.66 9.94
CA LYS A 180 14.56 5.45 10.76
C LYS A 180 13.93 6.69 11.39
N LEU A 181 12.91 7.25 10.76
CA LEU A 181 12.15 8.40 11.28
C LEU A 181 11.01 7.99 12.23
N GLY A 182 10.90 6.70 12.55
CA GLY A 182 9.87 6.14 13.43
C GLY A 182 8.54 5.84 12.72
N GLY A 183 8.54 5.81 11.39
CA GLY A 183 7.39 5.39 10.58
C GLY A 183 7.32 3.86 10.41
N ARG A 184 6.62 3.44 9.35
CA ARG A 184 6.41 2.04 8.99
C ARG A 184 7.74 1.31 8.78
N SER A 185 7.83 0.07 9.24
CA SER A 185 9.02 -0.77 9.05
C SER A 185 9.19 -1.21 7.59
N VAL A 186 10.42 -1.55 7.21
CA VAL A 186 10.72 -2.13 5.89
C VAL A 186 10.00 -3.46 5.70
N GLU A 187 9.89 -4.26 6.77
CA GLU A 187 9.12 -5.52 6.75
C GLU A 187 7.65 -5.28 6.40
N LYS A 188 7.00 -4.28 7.02
CA LYS A 188 5.60 -3.96 6.75
C LYS A 188 5.39 -3.43 5.33
N TRP A 189 6.29 -2.59 4.82
CA TRP A 189 6.26 -2.16 3.41
C TRP A 189 6.30 -3.36 2.46
N TYR A 190 7.25 -4.27 2.68
CA TYR A 190 7.37 -5.48 1.86
C TYR A 190 6.14 -6.38 1.94
N LEU A 191 5.61 -6.62 3.14
CA LEU A 191 4.41 -7.43 3.32
C LEU A 191 3.18 -6.78 2.67
N ASP A 192 3.06 -5.46 2.69
CA ASP A 192 1.99 -4.74 1.99
C ASP A 192 2.11 -4.83 0.47
N ALA A 193 3.33 -4.72 -0.07
CA ALA A 193 3.56 -4.92 -1.50
C ALA A 193 3.15 -6.34 -1.93
N ARG A 194 3.51 -7.35 -1.12
CA ARG A 194 3.06 -8.73 -1.36
C ARG A 194 1.56 -8.88 -1.28
N PHE A 195 0.92 -8.34 -0.24
CA PHE A 195 -0.52 -8.34 -0.10
C PHE A 195 -1.18 -7.73 -1.35
N SER A 196 -0.69 -6.59 -1.81
CA SER A 196 -1.18 -5.92 -3.02
C SER A 196 -1.08 -6.81 -4.26
N LEU A 197 -0.03 -7.63 -4.40
CA LEU A 197 0.11 -8.57 -5.52
C LEU A 197 -0.83 -9.77 -5.40
N PHE A 198 -1.00 -10.33 -4.19
CA PHE A 198 -1.94 -11.44 -3.95
C PHE A 198 -3.39 -11.04 -4.22
N THR A 199 -3.73 -9.78 -3.93
CA THR A 199 -5.05 -9.23 -4.17
C THR A 199 -5.15 -8.48 -5.49
N ALA A 200 -4.10 -8.46 -6.33
CA ALA A 200 -4.17 -7.78 -7.62
C ALA A 200 -5.10 -8.55 -8.56
N LYS A 201 -5.97 -7.84 -9.28
CA LYS A 201 -6.76 -8.43 -10.37
C LYS A 201 -5.85 -8.95 -11.49
N GLN A 202 -4.87 -8.14 -11.88
CA GLN A 202 -3.82 -8.44 -12.85
C GLN A 202 -2.49 -7.91 -12.33
N MET A 203 -1.40 -8.60 -12.67
CA MET A 203 -0.04 -8.14 -12.43
C MET A 203 0.64 -7.88 -13.76
N ALA A 204 1.58 -6.94 -13.78
CA ALA A 204 2.46 -6.74 -14.91
C ALA A 204 3.26 -8.02 -15.22
N ASP A 205 3.62 -8.20 -16.49
CA ASP A 205 4.56 -9.25 -16.88
C ASP A 205 5.96 -8.87 -16.40
N ILE A 206 6.57 -9.74 -15.60
CA ILE A 206 7.92 -9.57 -15.05
C ILE A 206 8.96 -9.33 -16.15
N SER A 207 8.78 -9.95 -17.32
CA SER A 207 9.70 -9.83 -18.47
C SER A 207 9.56 -8.51 -19.24
N CYS A 208 8.56 -7.70 -18.90
CA CYS A 208 8.31 -6.40 -19.52
C CYS A 208 8.74 -5.22 -18.64
N LEU A 209 9.31 -5.47 -17.45
CA LEU A 209 9.64 -4.40 -16.48
C LEU A 209 11.11 -3.99 -16.48
N GLN A 210 11.91 -4.43 -17.45
CA GLN A 210 13.34 -4.09 -17.52
C GLN A 210 13.54 -2.74 -18.18
N HIS A 211 13.10 -2.59 -19.42
CA HIS A 211 13.28 -1.37 -20.21
C HIS A 211 11.92 -0.88 -20.68
N ILE A 212 11.31 0.03 -19.92
CA ILE A 212 10.01 0.60 -20.28
C ILE A 212 10.17 2.04 -20.78
N SER A 213 9.44 2.35 -21.85
CA SER A 213 9.19 3.73 -22.24
C SER A 213 8.21 4.40 -21.29
N GLU A 214 8.16 5.73 -21.35
CA GLU A 214 7.20 6.52 -20.57
C GLU A 214 5.75 6.20 -20.97
N GLU A 215 5.50 5.95 -22.25
CA GLU A 215 4.18 5.53 -22.73
C GLU A 215 3.77 4.17 -22.15
N GLU A 216 4.67 3.19 -22.15
CA GLU A 216 4.43 1.87 -21.54
C GLU A 216 4.23 1.99 -20.01
N ARG A 217 5.00 2.84 -19.33
CA ARG A 217 4.80 3.15 -17.89
C ARG A 217 3.39 3.67 -17.64
N LEU A 218 2.94 4.63 -18.44
CA LEU A 218 1.59 5.19 -18.33
C LEU A 218 0.52 4.14 -18.64
N GLN A 219 0.74 3.24 -19.59
CA GLN A 219 -0.18 2.13 -19.86
C GLN A 219 -0.30 1.17 -18.66
N LEU A 220 0.83 0.81 -18.02
CA LEU A 220 0.84 -0.02 -16.82
C LEU A 220 0.08 0.63 -15.66
N LEU A 221 0.25 1.95 -15.47
CA LEU A 221 -0.46 2.74 -14.46
C LEU A 221 -1.96 2.83 -14.75
N ASN A 222 -2.34 3.12 -16.00
CA ASN A 222 -3.74 3.20 -16.43
C ASN A 222 -4.47 1.86 -16.26
N ALA A 223 -3.77 0.74 -16.48
CA ALA A 223 -4.31 -0.61 -16.35
C ALA A 223 -4.24 -1.18 -14.92
N ASP A 224 -3.77 -0.40 -13.93
CA ASP A 224 -3.58 -0.80 -12.53
C ASP A 224 -2.81 -2.14 -12.37
N MET A 225 -1.80 -2.37 -13.21
CA MET A 225 -1.07 -3.65 -13.27
C MET A 225 -0.09 -3.90 -12.11
N ARG A 226 -0.20 -3.15 -11.01
CA ARG A 226 0.64 -3.29 -9.79
C ARG A 226 2.15 -3.42 -10.08
N SER A 227 2.65 -2.72 -11.09
CA SER A 227 4.05 -2.80 -11.53
C SER A 227 5.05 -2.37 -10.46
N TYR A 228 4.69 -1.37 -9.64
CA TYR A 228 5.50 -0.90 -8.51
C TYR A 228 5.59 -1.95 -7.40
N SER A 229 4.46 -2.48 -6.93
CA SER A 229 4.46 -3.55 -5.93
C SER A 229 5.22 -4.80 -6.40
N LEU A 230 5.20 -5.10 -7.70
CA LEU A 230 6.03 -6.16 -8.27
C LEU A 230 7.52 -5.82 -8.22
N SER A 231 7.88 -4.58 -8.55
CA SER A 231 9.24 -4.04 -8.46
C SER A 231 9.78 -4.06 -7.03
N ASP A 232 8.94 -3.74 -6.04
CA ASP A 232 9.24 -3.82 -4.60
C ASP A 232 9.59 -5.24 -4.19
N VAL A 233 8.73 -6.21 -4.54
CA VAL A 233 8.92 -7.61 -4.18
C VAL A 233 10.13 -8.22 -4.90
N MET A 234 10.36 -7.86 -6.16
CA MET A 234 11.56 -8.25 -6.92
C MET A 234 12.84 -7.69 -6.29
N THR A 235 12.83 -6.41 -5.92
CA THR A 235 13.99 -5.74 -5.30
C THR A 235 14.28 -6.32 -3.93
N TYR A 236 13.27 -6.51 -3.10
CA TYR A 236 13.44 -7.13 -1.79
C TYR A 236 14.00 -8.56 -1.94
N TYR A 237 13.43 -9.38 -2.84
CA TYR A 237 13.93 -10.73 -3.12
C TYR A 237 15.40 -10.71 -3.58
N LEU A 238 15.75 -9.85 -4.54
CA LEU A 238 17.13 -9.67 -5.01
C LEU A 238 18.07 -9.37 -3.84
N LEU A 239 17.71 -8.42 -2.99
CA LEU A 239 18.57 -7.98 -1.89
C LEU A 239 18.69 -9.02 -0.78
N GLN A 240 17.64 -9.80 -0.50
CA GLN A 240 17.73 -10.90 0.48
C GLN A 240 18.61 -12.06 -0.01
N HIS A 241 18.53 -12.40 -1.29
CA HIS A 241 19.23 -13.57 -1.85
C HIS A 241 20.63 -13.24 -2.39
N TYR A 242 20.81 -12.07 -3.00
CA TYR A 242 22.02 -11.65 -3.68
C TYR A 242 22.69 -10.41 -3.06
N GLY A 243 22.10 -9.86 -1.98
CA GLY A 243 22.67 -8.75 -1.23
C GLY A 243 23.90 -9.10 -0.39
N ALA A 244 24.12 -10.40 -0.10
CA ALA A 244 25.22 -10.90 0.72
C ALA A 244 25.35 -10.19 2.09
N GLY A 245 24.21 -9.87 2.72
CA GLY A 245 24.15 -9.12 3.98
C GLY A 245 24.55 -7.64 3.88
N GLN A 246 24.76 -7.12 2.68
CA GLN A 246 25.13 -5.73 2.41
C GLN A 246 24.21 -5.13 1.31
N PRO A 247 22.88 -5.12 1.51
CA PRO A 247 21.91 -4.71 0.48
C PRO A 247 22.19 -3.29 -0.02
N ASP A 248 22.35 -2.33 0.88
CA ASP A 248 22.58 -0.92 0.53
C ASP A 248 23.83 -0.74 -0.33
N LYS A 249 24.92 -1.40 0.04
CA LYS A 249 26.18 -1.35 -0.72
C LYS A 249 26.02 -1.95 -2.12
N LYS A 250 25.22 -2.99 -2.29
CA LYS A 250 24.94 -3.59 -3.60
C LYS A 250 24.15 -2.63 -4.48
N ILE A 251 23.14 -1.96 -3.93
CA ILE A 251 22.42 -0.89 -4.65
C ILE A 251 23.40 0.20 -5.10
N VAL A 252 24.25 0.72 -4.19
CA VAL A 252 25.26 1.73 -4.53
C VAL A 252 26.21 1.24 -5.64
N THR A 253 26.70 0.00 -5.52
CA THR A 253 27.64 -0.59 -6.48
C THR A 253 27.01 -0.74 -7.86
N TYR A 254 25.73 -1.14 -7.93
CA TYR A 254 25.00 -1.24 -9.19
C TYR A 254 24.98 0.09 -9.94
N TYR A 255 24.51 1.17 -9.30
CA TYR A 255 24.45 2.49 -9.94
C TYR A 255 25.82 3.06 -10.29
N GLN A 256 26.85 2.81 -9.47
CA GLN A 256 28.23 3.19 -9.80
C GLN A 256 28.76 2.46 -11.04
N THR A 257 28.34 1.22 -11.25
CA THR A 257 28.75 0.39 -12.38
C THR A 257 28.03 0.81 -13.67
N LEU A 258 26.77 1.27 -13.57
CA LEU A 258 26.00 1.83 -14.70
C LEU A 258 26.66 3.01 -15.41
N LYS A 259 27.63 3.69 -14.78
CA LYS A 259 28.42 4.76 -15.43
C LYS A 259 29.11 4.30 -16.72
N LYS A 260 29.48 3.02 -16.79
CA LYS A 260 30.35 2.47 -17.84
C LYS A 260 29.76 1.25 -18.54
N ASP A 261 28.90 0.52 -17.85
CA ASP A 261 28.37 -0.76 -18.30
C ASP A 261 26.89 -0.64 -18.68
N SER A 262 26.39 -1.62 -19.44
CA SER A 262 24.94 -1.80 -19.65
C SER A 262 24.22 -2.14 -18.34
N ALA A 263 22.89 -2.04 -18.32
CA ALA A 263 22.07 -2.39 -17.17
C ALA A 263 22.32 -3.82 -16.71
N GLU A 264 22.33 -4.74 -17.67
CA GLU A 264 22.48 -6.17 -17.49
C GLU A 264 23.88 -6.52 -17.02
N ASP A 265 24.91 -5.92 -17.62
CA ASP A 265 26.30 -6.15 -17.20
C ASP A 265 26.55 -5.60 -15.79
N ALA A 266 26.03 -4.40 -15.48
CA ALA A 266 26.12 -3.83 -14.14
C ALA A 266 25.39 -4.70 -13.11
N PHE A 267 24.22 -5.24 -13.48
CA PHE A 267 23.47 -6.18 -12.66
C PHE A 267 24.27 -7.46 -12.41
N ALA A 268 24.77 -8.11 -13.46
CA ALA A 268 25.53 -9.36 -13.38
C ALA A 268 26.81 -9.20 -12.53
N LYS A 269 27.57 -8.13 -12.77
CA LYS A 269 28.79 -7.82 -11.99
C LYS A 269 28.48 -7.54 -10.52
N THR A 270 27.37 -6.88 -10.23
CA THR A 270 27.02 -6.48 -8.87
C THR A 270 26.44 -7.65 -8.07
N PHE A 271 25.48 -8.37 -8.62
CA PHE A 271 24.72 -9.39 -7.91
C PHE A 271 25.27 -10.81 -8.12
N GLY A 272 26.16 -11.01 -9.08
CA GLY A 272 26.78 -12.31 -9.36
C GLY A 272 25.85 -13.30 -10.07
N ILE A 273 24.78 -12.79 -10.70
CA ILE A 273 23.81 -13.58 -11.46
C ILE A 273 23.36 -12.79 -12.69
N GLU A 274 23.24 -13.47 -13.82
CA GLU A 274 22.70 -12.87 -15.05
C GLU A 274 21.24 -12.48 -14.88
N MET A 275 20.85 -11.31 -15.41
CA MET A 275 19.48 -10.78 -15.26
C MET A 275 18.42 -11.81 -15.69
N GLN A 276 18.61 -12.47 -16.83
CA GLN A 276 17.63 -13.44 -17.33
C GLN A 276 17.50 -14.67 -16.40
N ALA A 277 18.59 -15.10 -15.77
CA ALA A 277 18.57 -16.19 -14.80
C ALA A 277 17.84 -15.77 -13.52
N PHE A 278 18.09 -14.54 -13.04
CA PHE A 278 17.35 -13.96 -11.92
C PHE A 278 15.84 -13.89 -12.20
N LEU A 279 15.42 -13.41 -13.37
CA LEU A 279 14.00 -13.32 -13.72
C LEU A 279 13.33 -14.70 -13.75
N GLN A 280 14.01 -15.72 -14.29
CA GLN A 280 13.48 -17.09 -14.30
C GLN A 280 13.35 -17.66 -12.89
N GLU A 281 14.35 -17.45 -12.03
CA GLU A 281 14.30 -17.87 -10.63
C GLU A 281 13.16 -17.15 -9.89
N PHE A 282 13.04 -15.83 -10.04
CA PHE A 282 12.00 -15.04 -9.40
C PHE A 282 10.60 -15.46 -9.85
N VAL A 283 10.38 -15.71 -11.15
CA VAL A 283 9.10 -16.23 -11.66
C VAL A 283 8.78 -17.58 -11.01
N ALA A 284 9.75 -18.50 -10.94
CA ALA A 284 9.54 -19.81 -10.32
C ALA A 284 9.23 -19.69 -8.83
N TRP A 285 9.97 -18.85 -8.10
CA TRP A 285 9.73 -18.53 -6.70
C TRP A 285 8.34 -17.92 -6.48
N TRP A 286 7.94 -16.94 -7.29
CA TRP A 286 6.65 -16.28 -7.16
C TRP A 286 5.48 -17.23 -7.41
N GLN A 287 5.60 -18.15 -8.37
CA GLN A 287 4.59 -19.19 -8.58
C GLN A 287 4.47 -20.13 -7.37
N GLN A 288 5.60 -20.47 -6.72
CA GLN A 288 5.58 -21.24 -5.48
C GLN A 288 4.88 -20.46 -4.36
N GLU A 289 5.21 -19.19 -4.16
CA GLU A 289 4.56 -18.33 -3.16
C GLU A 289 3.06 -18.20 -3.40
N ARG A 290 2.62 -18.11 -4.66
CA ARG A 290 1.19 -18.08 -5.02
C ARG A 290 0.44 -19.37 -4.71
N SER A 291 1.14 -20.49 -4.63
CA SER A 291 0.57 -21.80 -4.29
C SER A 291 0.69 -22.15 -2.81
N ARG A 292 1.59 -21.47 -2.08
CA ARG A 292 1.87 -21.75 -0.67
C ARG A 292 0.68 -21.33 0.20
N PRO A 293 0.18 -22.20 1.09
CA PRO A 293 -0.85 -21.81 2.06
C PRO A 293 -0.38 -20.61 2.89
N ALA A 294 -1.31 -19.73 3.26
CA ALA A 294 -0.98 -18.51 3.99
C ALA A 294 -0.21 -18.79 5.28
N ASP A 295 0.77 -17.93 5.55
CA ASP A 295 1.44 -17.84 6.84
C ASP A 295 0.84 -16.71 7.66
N ILE A 296 0.46 -17.00 8.90
CA ILE A 296 -0.23 -16.05 9.77
C ILE A 296 0.54 -15.94 11.08
N LYS A 297 1.27 -14.84 11.24
CA LYS A 297 2.00 -14.52 12.46
C LYS A 297 1.06 -13.87 13.47
N LEU A 298 0.80 -14.56 14.57
CA LEU A 298 0.00 -14.04 15.68
C LEU A 298 0.88 -13.26 16.67
N ILE A 299 0.56 -11.98 16.86
CA ILE A 299 1.23 -11.09 17.81
C ILE A 299 0.22 -10.80 18.93
N ALA A 300 0.44 -11.37 20.12
CA ALA A 300 -0.40 -11.11 21.28
C ALA A 300 0.15 -9.90 22.06
N ARG A 301 -0.68 -8.86 22.23
CA ARG A 301 -0.35 -7.68 23.05
C ARG A 301 -0.71 -7.90 24.52
N ASN A 302 -0.34 -6.92 25.35
CA ASN A 302 -0.65 -6.92 26.77
C ASN A 302 -2.16 -7.10 27.00
N GLY A 303 -2.52 -8.00 27.91
CA GLY A 303 -3.92 -8.33 28.20
C GLY A 303 -4.48 -9.49 27.36
N VAL A 304 -3.74 -9.99 26.36
CA VAL A 304 -4.08 -11.22 25.64
C VAL A 304 -3.30 -12.39 26.23
N THR A 305 -4.01 -13.42 26.67
CA THR A 305 -3.41 -14.63 27.24
C THR A 305 -2.92 -15.59 26.15
N GLU A 306 -1.95 -16.45 26.50
CA GLU A 306 -1.47 -17.49 25.59
C GLU A 306 -2.59 -18.47 25.20
N GLY A 307 -3.52 -18.78 26.10
CA GLY A 307 -4.69 -19.61 25.80
C GLY A 307 -5.58 -18.98 24.72
N GLN A 308 -5.92 -17.69 24.86
CA GLN A 308 -6.68 -16.96 23.84
C GLN A 308 -5.96 -16.93 22.49
N ARG A 309 -4.64 -16.79 22.48
CA ARG A 309 -3.83 -16.84 21.25
C ARG A 309 -3.92 -18.22 20.58
N GLN A 310 -3.82 -19.29 21.37
CA GLN A 310 -3.92 -20.66 20.87
C GLN A 310 -5.32 -21.00 20.35
N ASP A 311 -6.36 -20.59 21.07
CA ASP A 311 -7.76 -20.79 20.66
C ASP A 311 -8.04 -20.05 19.35
N PHE A 312 -7.61 -18.78 19.25
CA PHE A 312 -7.73 -18.01 18.02
C PHE A 312 -6.99 -18.69 16.85
N ALA A 313 -5.76 -19.19 17.07
CA ALA A 313 -5.01 -19.93 16.06
C ALA A 313 -5.74 -21.20 15.59
N ALA A 314 -6.33 -21.95 16.52
CA ALA A 314 -7.08 -23.16 16.24
C ALA A 314 -8.32 -22.84 15.38
N HIS A 315 -9.05 -21.78 15.70
CA HIS A 315 -10.23 -21.36 14.95
C HIS A 315 -9.90 -20.78 13.57
N LEU A 316 -8.80 -20.02 13.43
CA LEU A 316 -8.29 -19.63 12.10
C LEU A 316 -7.98 -20.86 11.24
N SER A 317 -7.32 -21.87 11.82
CA SER A 317 -6.99 -23.11 11.11
C SER A 317 -8.24 -23.90 10.70
N ALA A 318 -9.24 -23.97 11.59
CA ALA A 318 -10.54 -24.58 11.30
C ALA A 318 -11.28 -23.84 10.18
N GLY A 319 -11.34 -22.51 10.22
CA GLY A 319 -11.94 -21.68 9.16
C GLY A 319 -11.26 -21.90 7.81
N ARG A 320 -9.92 -21.92 7.77
CA ARG A 320 -9.17 -22.25 6.53
C ARG A 320 -9.47 -23.65 6.02
N LYS A 321 -9.55 -24.63 6.92
CA LYS A 321 -9.93 -26.02 6.55
C LYS A 321 -11.33 -26.04 5.94
N TRP A 322 -12.28 -25.33 6.53
CA TRP A 322 -13.63 -25.20 6.01
C TRP A 322 -13.63 -24.63 4.57
N LEU A 323 -12.91 -23.54 4.33
CA LEU A 323 -12.80 -22.93 3.00
C LEU A 323 -12.20 -23.90 1.98
N ARG A 324 -11.17 -24.66 2.35
CA ARG A 324 -10.60 -25.70 1.48
C ARG A 324 -11.61 -26.78 1.13
N THR A 325 -12.40 -27.23 2.11
CA THR A 325 -13.39 -28.28 1.91
C THR A 325 -14.58 -27.82 1.06
N HIS A 326 -15.10 -26.62 1.31
CA HIS A 326 -16.37 -26.17 0.71
C HIS A 326 -16.19 -25.24 -0.50
N TRP A 327 -15.08 -24.50 -0.58
CA TRP A 327 -14.76 -23.64 -1.72
C TRP A 327 -13.61 -24.18 -2.58
N GLY A 328 -12.87 -25.20 -2.11
CA GLY A 328 -11.75 -25.79 -2.87
C GLY A 328 -10.53 -24.87 -2.94
N ARG A 329 -10.42 -23.90 -2.01
CA ARG A 329 -9.36 -22.88 -1.98
C ARG A 329 -8.84 -22.66 -0.58
N ASP A 330 -7.59 -22.21 -0.49
CA ASP A 330 -6.97 -21.76 0.75
C ASP A 330 -6.58 -20.29 0.61
N LEU A 331 -6.43 -19.63 1.75
CA LEU A 331 -5.82 -18.31 1.80
C LEU A 331 -4.33 -18.42 1.46
N HIS A 332 -3.78 -17.44 0.76
CA HIS A 332 -2.36 -17.37 0.39
C HIS A 332 -1.69 -16.08 0.89
N GLY A 333 -0.35 -16.05 0.97
CA GLY A 333 0.40 -14.87 1.39
C GLY A 333 0.73 -14.82 2.90
N ASP A 334 1.36 -13.74 3.33
CA ASP A 334 1.87 -13.60 4.69
C ASP A 334 1.16 -12.46 5.41
N TYR A 335 0.63 -12.78 6.59
CA TYR A 335 -0.18 -11.86 7.38
C TYR A 335 0.36 -11.72 8.78
N GLN A 336 0.22 -10.52 9.33
CA GLN A 336 0.39 -10.28 10.76
C GLN A 336 -0.99 -10.05 11.37
N VAL A 337 -1.35 -10.84 12.38
CA VAL A 337 -2.58 -10.62 13.17
C VAL A 337 -2.18 -10.18 14.57
N VAL A 338 -2.47 -8.92 14.88
CA VAL A 338 -2.22 -8.31 16.18
C VAL A 338 -3.46 -8.47 17.04
N LEU A 339 -3.38 -9.34 18.04
CA LEU A 339 -4.43 -9.57 19.02
C LEU A 339 -4.32 -8.51 20.11
N VAL A 340 -5.41 -7.78 20.34
CA VAL A 340 -5.48 -6.66 21.29
C VAL A 340 -6.52 -6.94 22.37
N GLY A 341 -6.25 -6.47 23.59
CA GLY A 341 -7.06 -6.76 24.78
C GLY A 341 -8.17 -5.75 25.07
N SER A 342 -8.21 -4.62 24.38
CA SER A 342 -9.19 -3.55 24.60
C SER A 342 -9.29 -2.63 23.38
N GLU A 343 -10.27 -1.73 23.37
CA GLU A 343 -10.38 -0.71 22.31
C GLU A 343 -9.22 0.30 22.33
N ASP A 344 -8.76 0.71 23.51
CA ASP A 344 -7.59 1.60 23.63
C ASP A 344 -6.30 0.92 23.13
N ASP A 345 -6.13 -0.37 23.46
CA ASP A 345 -5.01 -1.16 22.94
C ASP A 345 -5.13 -1.39 21.42
N PHE A 346 -6.34 -1.47 20.89
CA PHE A 346 -6.59 -1.50 19.44
C PHE A 346 -6.06 -0.24 18.77
N VAL A 347 -6.43 0.94 19.29
CA VAL A 347 -5.95 2.22 18.77
C VAL A 347 -4.43 2.28 18.84
N ALA A 348 -3.84 1.92 19.98
CA ALA A 348 -2.39 1.91 20.15
C ALA A 348 -1.69 0.96 19.17
N ALA A 349 -2.25 -0.24 18.96
CA ALA A 349 -1.72 -1.19 17.99
C ALA A 349 -1.78 -0.65 16.56
N MET A 350 -2.87 0.00 16.16
CA MET A 350 -2.97 0.61 14.82
C MET A 350 -1.94 1.72 14.60
N GLN A 351 -1.66 2.52 15.63
CA GLN A 351 -0.58 3.50 15.58
C GLN A 351 0.79 2.83 15.48
N GLU A 352 1.04 1.78 16.27
CA GLU A 352 2.33 1.08 16.33
C GLU A 352 2.66 0.32 15.04
N TYR A 353 1.77 -0.57 14.58
CA TYR A 353 2.04 -1.49 13.47
C TYR A 353 1.63 -0.97 12.09
N ALA A 354 0.69 -0.02 12.04
CA ALA A 354 0.18 0.52 10.79
C ALA A 354 0.36 2.04 10.64
N GLN A 355 0.85 2.73 11.68
CA GLN A 355 1.09 4.18 11.66
C GLN A 355 -0.12 4.99 11.22
N VAL A 356 -1.32 4.51 11.59
CA VAL A 356 -2.59 5.19 11.35
C VAL A 356 -2.70 6.35 12.34
N GLY A 357 -3.11 7.53 11.88
CA GLY A 357 -3.32 8.69 12.74
C GLY A 357 -4.36 8.43 13.84
N LEU A 358 -4.21 9.06 15.00
CA LEU A 358 -5.00 8.78 16.20
C LEU A 358 -6.52 8.81 15.95
N ASP A 359 -7.03 9.82 15.25
CA ASP A 359 -8.46 9.98 15.02
C ASP A 359 -9.00 8.89 14.07
N SER A 360 -8.26 8.57 13.01
CA SER A 360 -8.59 7.45 12.12
C SER A 360 -8.52 6.11 12.85
N ALA A 361 -7.52 5.91 13.72
CA ALA A 361 -7.39 4.70 14.53
C ALA A 361 -8.56 4.55 15.50
N ARG A 362 -8.97 5.64 16.18
CA ARG A 362 -10.17 5.66 17.04
C ARG A 362 -11.44 5.33 16.26
N GLN A 363 -11.61 5.94 15.08
CA GLN A 363 -12.75 5.67 14.22
C GLN A 363 -12.81 4.19 13.79
N MET A 364 -11.66 3.60 13.43
CA MET A 364 -11.58 2.20 13.02
C MET A 364 -11.75 1.23 14.19
N ALA A 365 -11.25 1.56 15.39
CA ALA A 365 -11.36 0.71 16.57
C ALA A 365 -12.78 0.73 17.19
N SER A 366 -13.47 1.88 17.11
CA SER A 366 -14.79 2.10 17.69
C SER A 366 -15.81 1.06 17.22
N GLY A 367 -16.26 0.20 18.13
CA GLY A 367 -17.26 -0.83 17.82
C GLY A 367 -16.74 -2.03 17.01
N SER A 368 -15.51 -1.98 16.48
CA SER A 368 -14.97 -3.03 15.62
C SER A 368 -14.40 -4.22 16.40
N ILE A 369 -14.67 -5.44 15.92
CA ILE A 369 -14.00 -6.66 16.37
C ILE A 369 -12.66 -6.82 15.66
N TRP A 370 -12.58 -6.46 14.38
CA TRP A 370 -11.31 -6.44 13.65
C TRP A 370 -11.24 -5.30 12.65
N ALA A 371 -10.02 -4.99 12.20
CA ALA A 371 -9.73 -4.04 11.13
C ALA A 371 -8.55 -4.55 10.30
N GLU A 372 -8.58 -4.27 8.99
CA GLU A 372 -7.56 -4.66 8.03
C GLU A 372 -6.75 -3.43 7.61
N ASN A 373 -5.42 -3.53 7.58
CA ASN A 373 -4.51 -2.55 7.01
C ASN A 373 -3.44 -3.28 6.17
N GLY A 374 -3.76 -3.52 4.90
CA GLY A 374 -2.92 -4.31 4.01
C GLY A 374 -2.66 -5.70 4.58
N SER A 375 -1.39 -6.02 4.79
CA SER A 375 -0.93 -7.31 5.35
C SER A 375 -1.15 -7.46 6.87
N THR A 376 -1.54 -6.40 7.58
CA THR A 376 -1.74 -6.43 9.04
C THR A 376 -3.21 -6.36 9.41
N ILE A 377 -3.63 -7.24 10.31
CA ILE A 377 -4.98 -7.33 10.83
C ILE A 377 -4.94 -7.08 12.33
N PHE A 378 -5.83 -6.23 12.82
CA PHE A 378 -6.01 -5.98 14.24
C PHE A 378 -7.26 -6.70 14.70
N PHE A 379 -7.19 -7.48 15.77
CA PHE A 379 -8.33 -8.25 16.28
C PHE A 379 -8.52 -8.04 17.78
N ASN A 380 -9.68 -7.50 18.16
CA ASN A 380 -10.06 -7.25 19.54
C ASN A 380 -10.58 -8.53 20.20
N ILE A 381 -9.70 -9.21 20.94
CA ILE A 381 -10.08 -10.46 21.60
C ILE A 381 -11.14 -10.25 22.69
N SER A 382 -11.19 -9.06 23.29
CA SER A 382 -12.17 -8.74 24.34
C SER A 382 -13.60 -8.60 23.83
N LYS A 383 -13.79 -8.40 22.52
CA LYS A 383 -15.11 -8.39 21.87
C LYS A 383 -15.51 -9.78 21.32
N ALA A 384 -14.70 -10.81 21.58
CA ALA A 384 -14.96 -12.20 21.27
C ALA A 384 -14.67 -13.06 22.51
N ASP A 385 -15.31 -12.69 23.63
CA ASP A 385 -15.08 -13.25 24.96
C ASP A 385 -15.72 -14.64 25.17
N ASP A 386 -16.71 -15.00 24.35
CA ASP A 386 -17.22 -16.36 24.26
C ASP A 386 -16.70 -17.11 23.03
N THR A 387 -16.66 -18.44 23.15
CA THR A 387 -16.15 -19.34 22.11
C THR A 387 -16.93 -19.26 20.80
N GLN A 388 -18.25 -19.02 20.83
CA GLN A 388 -19.05 -18.90 19.60
C GLN A 388 -18.65 -17.65 18.83
N GLN A 389 -18.55 -16.51 19.51
CA GLN A 389 -18.14 -15.26 18.87
C GLN A 389 -16.71 -15.36 18.31
N LEU A 390 -15.81 -16.05 19.02
CA LEU A 390 -14.45 -16.31 18.55
C LEU A 390 -14.40 -17.18 17.29
N ILE A 391 -15.18 -18.28 17.25
CA ILE A 391 -15.30 -19.15 16.07
C ILE A 391 -15.83 -18.35 14.88
N PHE A 392 -16.93 -17.62 15.08
CA PHE A 392 -17.57 -16.83 14.04
C PHE A 392 -16.61 -15.79 13.48
N ALA A 393 -16.04 -14.95 14.35
CA ALA A 393 -15.26 -13.81 13.94
C ALA A 393 -13.95 -14.21 13.25
N SER A 394 -13.21 -15.18 13.80
CA SER A 394 -11.95 -15.65 13.19
C SER A 394 -12.20 -16.34 11.85
N SER A 395 -13.26 -17.14 11.72
CA SER A 395 -13.61 -17.82 10.46
C SER A 395 -14.09 -16.82 9.40
N SER A 396 -14.90 -15.84 9.78
CA SER A 396 -15.35 -14.77 8.89
C SER A 396 -14.20 -13.90 8.39
N LEU A 397 -13.23 -13.59 9.24
CA LEU A 397 -12.02 -12.88 8.86
C LEU A 397 -11.26 -13.63 7.75
N VAL A 398 -10.99 -14.93 7.93
CA VAL A 398 -10.27 -15.72 6.91
C VAL A 398 -11.06 -15.77 5.60
N ALA A 399 -12.37 -16.01 5.67
CA ALA A 399 -13.23 -16.05 4.49
C ALA A 399 -13.23 -14.71 3.74
N ARG A 400 -13.24 -13.60 4.48
CA ARG A 400 -13.15 -12.24 3.94
C ARG A 400 -11.83 -12.01 3.21
N LEU A 401 -10.69 -12.38 3.82
CA LEU A 401 -9.38 -12.23 3.20
C LEU A 401 -9.27 -13.06 1.90
N LEU A 402 -9.81 -14.28 1.91
CA LEU A 402 -9.84 -15.11 0.71
C LEU A 402 -10.73 -14.49 -0.38
N LEU A 403 -11.91 -13.97 -0.03
CA LEU A 403 -12.77 -13.28 -0.98
C LEU A 403 -12.10 -12.04 -1.59
N ILE A 404 -11.33 -11.28 -0.80
CA ILE A 404 -10.55 -10.14 -1.33
C ILE A 404 -9.53 -10.62 -2.38
N GLN A 405 -8.83 -11.73 -2.13
CA GLN A 405 -7.91 -12.33 -3.11
C GLN A 405 -8.65 -12.78 -4.38
N GLU A 406 -9.79 -13.44 -4.24
CA GLU A 406 -10.54 -13.98 -5.37
C GLU A 406 -11.25 -12.88 -6.19
N LEU A 407 -11.63 -11.76 -5.56
CA LEU A 407 -12.22 -10.60 -6.24
C LEU A 407 -11.17 -9.70 -6.91
N GLY A 408 -9.93 -9.69 -6.40
CA GLY A 408 -8.87 -8.83 -6.92
C GLY A 408 -8.87 -7.42 -6.32
N GLY A 409 -9.27 -7.26 -5.05
CA GLY A 409 -9.12 -6.02 -4.29
C GLY A 409 -10.01 -4.83 -4.68
N GLU A 410 -10.69 -4.87 -5.83
CA GLU A 410 -11.64 -3.85 -6.30
C GLU A 410 -13.05 -4.09 -5.76
N GLU A 411 -13.90 -3.06 -5.79
CA GLU A 411 -15.33 -3.22 -5.46
C GLU A 411 -15.97 -4.24 -6.41
N SER A 412 -16.54 -5.30 -5.85
CA SER A 412 -17.21 -6.35 -6.62
C SER A 412 -18.48 -5.87 -7.32
N GLY A 413 -19.04 -4.72 -6.96
CA GLY A 413 -20.33 -4.25 -7.45
C GLY A 413 -21.55 -4.99 -6.88
N VAL A 414 -21.33 -5.91 -5.91
CA VAL A 414 -22.37 -6.57 -5.11
C VAL A 414 -21.88 -6.71 -3.65
N GLU A 415 -21.66 -5.59 -2.98
CA GLU A 415 -21.05 -5.55 -1.63
C GLU A 415 -21.79 -6.39 -0.57
N TRP A 416 -23.13 -6.40 -0.56
CA TRP A 416 -23.89 -7.22 0.39
C TRP A 416 -23.55 -8.71 0.26
N LEU A 417 -23.26 -9.19 -0.95
CA LEU A 417 -22.91 -10.60 -1.18
C LEU A 417 -21.49 -10.89 -0.69
N PHE A 418 -20.55 -9.97 -0.90
CA PHE A 418 -19.19 -10.07 -0.35
C PHE A 418 -19.22 -10.16 1.19
N ARG A 419 -19.94 -9.23 1.85
CA ARG A 419 -20.10 -9.24 3.32
C ARG A 419 -20.83 -10.47 3.82
N GLY A 420 -21.99 -10.77 3.24
CA GLY A 420 -22.81 -11.92 3.59
C GLY A 420 -22.06 -13.25 3.41
N SER A 421 -21.23 -13.38 2.38
CA SER A 421 -20.39 -14.58 2.16
C SER A 421 -19.36 -14.77 3.27
N SER A 422 -18.71 -13.70 3.73
CA SER A 422 -17.76 -13.77 4.84
C SER A 422 -18.42 -14.15 6.17
N TYR A 423 -19.57 -13.57 6.49
CA TYR A 423 -20.32 -13.88 7.71
C TYR A 423 -20.91 -15.28 7.68
N LEU A 424 -21.47 -15.68 6.54
CA LEU A 424 -22.06 -17.00 6.40
C LEU A 424 -21.03 -18.13 6.51
N ALA A 425 -19.76 -17.91 6.10
CA ALA A 425 -18.67 -18.84 6.36
C ALA A 425 -18.37 -18.97 7.87
N GLY A 426 -18.49 -17.87 8.63
CA GLY A 426 -18.42 -17.89 10.10
C GLY A 426 -19.53 -18.72 10.73
N VAL A 427 -20.77 -18.54 10.25
CA VAL A 427 -21.92 -19.36 10.65
C VAL A 427 -21.71 -20.83 10.30
N ALA A 428 -21.12 -21.13 9.16
CA ALA A 428 -20.84 -22.51 8.76
C ALA A 428 -19.84 -23.20 9.70
N CYS A 429 -18.81 -22.47 10.15
CA CYS A 429 -17.84 -22.99 11.12
C CYS A 429 -18.46 -23.16 12.52
N LEU A 430 -19.41 -22.30 12.90
CA LEU A 430 -20.24 -22.51 14.10
C LEU A 430 -21.04 -23.80 14.01
N ILE A 431 -21.69 -24.05 12.87
CA ILE A 431 -22.46 -25.28 12.63
C ILE A 431 -21.56 -26.52 12.71
N GLU A 432 -20.37 -26.50 12.09
CA GLU A 432 -19.40 -27.60 12.21
C GLU A 432 -18.90 -27.82 13.64
N SER A 433 -18.93 -26.76 14.45
CA SER A 433 -18.62 -26.82 15.89
C SER A 433 -19.82 -27.22 16.76
N GLY A 434 -20.94 -27.63 16.15
CA GLY A 434 -22.15 -28.08 16.84
C GLY A 434 -23.10 -26.97 17.29
N GLN A 435 -22.89 -25.72 16.86
CA GLN A 435 -23.66 -24.55 17.29
C GLN A 435 -24.85 -24.26 16.36
N GLY A 436 -25.79 -25.22 16.31
CA GLY A 436 -27.03 -25.10 15.53
C GLY A 436 -26.93 -25.59 14.09
N ASP A 437 -27.88 -25.20 13.26
CA ASP A 437 -27.95 -25.53 11.82
C ASP A 437 -28.34 -24.30 11.00
N LEU A 438 -28.01 -24.31 9.70
CA LEU A 438 -28.23 -23.17 8.82
C LEU A 438 -29.72 -22.76 8.74
N SER A 439 -30.63 -23.73 8.74
CA SER A 439 -32.07 -23.44 8.69
C SER A 439 -32.56 -22.76 9.97
N ALA A 440 -31.98 -23.07 11.13
CA ALA A 440 -32.27 -22.38 12.39
C ALA A 440 -31.79 -20.93 12.37
N TYR A 441 -30.58 -20.66 11.87
CA TYR A 441 -30.08 -19.30 11.67
C TYR A 441 -30.98 -18.51 10.71
N GLN A 442 -31.32 -19.08 9.54
CA GLN A 442 -32.22 -18.44 8.57
C GLN A 442 -33.60 -18.11 9.18
N ARG A 443 -34.19 -19.02 9.97
CA ARG A 443 -35.46 -18.75 10.68
C ARG A 443 -35.31 -17.61 11.68
N SER A 444 -34.19 -17.55 12.41
CA SER A 444 -33.90 -16.49 13.37
C SER A 444 -33.75 -15.13 12.68
N TRP A 445 -32.92 -15.05 11.64
CA TRP A 445 -32.74 -13.83 10.84
C TRP A 445 -34.05 -13.34 10.25
N ARG A 446 -34.83 -14.23 9.61
CA ARG A 446 -36.15 -13.87 9.06
C ARG A 446 -37.10 -13.34 10.13
N LYS A 447 -37.11 -13.95 11.33
CA LYS A 447 -37.95 -13.51 12.44
C LYS A 447 -37.57 -12.11 12.92
N GLU A 448 -36.28 -11.81 13.05
CA GLU A 448 -35.83 -10.48 13.47
C GLU A 448 -36.04 -9.43 12.38
N LEU A 449 -35.75 -9.75 11.11
CA LEU A 449 -36.01 -8.85 9.98
C LEU A 449 -37.51 -8.50 9.87
N ARG A 450 -38.43 -9.44 10.15
CA ARG A 450 -39.88 -9.16 10.15
C ARG A 450 -40.35 -8.17 11.21
N ARG A 451 -39.58 -7.98 12.29
CA ARG A 451 -39.95 -7.04 13.36
C ARG A 451 -39.63 -5.59 13.00
N GLN A 452 -38.79 -5.39 12.00
CA GLN A 452 -38.25 -4.09 11.60
C GLN A 452 -38.86 -3.72 10.25
N THR A 453 -39.76 -2.74 10.22
CA THR A 453 -40.38 -2.25 8.99
C THR A 453 -40.30 -0.73 8.93
N PRO A 454 -39.85 -0.13 7.80
CA PRO A 454 -39.47 -0.76 6.53
C PRO A 454 -38.08 -1.42 6.58
N LEU A 455 -37.84 -2.38 5.69
CA LEU A 455 -36.53 -3.05 5.52
C LEU A 455 -35.70 -2.38 4.41
N PRO A 456 -34.35 -2.34 4.53
CA PRO A 456 -33.50 -2.01 3.41
C PRO A 456 -33.64 -3.05 2.28
N ALA A 457 -33.19 -2.70 1.09
CA ALA A 457 -33.23 -3.59 -0.07
C ALA A 457 -31.81 -3.95 -0.53
N LEU A 458 -31.57 -5.24 -0.81
CA LEU A 458 -30.25 -5.75 -1.22
C LEU A 458 -29.70 -5.04 -2.47
N ASP A 459 -30.56 -4.68 -3.43
CA ASP A 459 -30.16 -3.97 -4.65
C ASP A 459 -29.73 -2.51 -4.41
N LYS A 460 -29.88 -2.00 -3.18
CA LYS A 460 -29.34 -0.70 -2.74
C LYS A 460 -28.00 -0.84 -2.02
N MET A 461 -27.49 -2.05 -1.85
CA MET A 461 -26.26 -2.34 -1.11
C MET A 461 -25.18 -2.92 -2.02
N LEU A 462 -25.01 -2.29 -3.19
CA LEU A 462 -24.13 -2.81 -4.25
C LEU A 462 -22.67 -2.33 -4.11
N THR A 463 -22.43 -1.25 -3.37
CA THR A 463 -21.10 -0.69 -3.11
C THR A 463 -20.85 -0.54 -1.61
N ALA A 464 -19.58 -0.38 -1.21
CA ALA A 464 -19.23 -0.19 0.19
C ALA A 464 -19.83 1.09 0.76
N ASP A 465 -19.85 2.18 -0.02
CA ASP A 465 -20.52 3.43 0.35
C ASP A 465 -22.02 3.26 0.54
N ALA A 466 -22.67 2.53 -0.35
CA ALA A 466 -24.11 2.32 -0.25
C ALA A 466 -24.48 1.51 1.00
N VAL A 467 -23.66 0.52 1.37
CA VAL A 467 -23.82 -0.19 2.66
C VAL A 467 -23.61 0.76 3.83
N ARG A 468 -22.55 1.58 3.83
CA ARG A 468 -22.32 2.57 4.89
C ARG A 468 -23.47 3.57 5.04
N ASP A 469 -24.09 3.97 3.94
CA ASP A 469 -25.24 4.87 3.97
C ASP A 469 -26.51 4.17 4.46
N MET A 470 -26.66 2.87 4.19
CA MET A 470 -27.71 2.06 4.81
C MET A 470 -27.49 1.90 6.32
N ASP A 471 -26.26 1.67 6.78
CA ASP A 471 -25.92 1.58 8.21
C ASP A 471 -26.21 2.87 9.01
N LYS A 472 -26.27 4.02 8.32
CA LYS A 472 -26.69 5.30 8.94
C LYS A 472 -28.21 5.45 8.99
N GLN A 473 -28.93 4.80 8.08
CA GLN A 473 -30.39 4.92 7.93
C GLN A 473 -31.14 3.82 8.69
N TYR A 474 -30.54 2.65 8.84
CA TYR A 474 -31.07 1.45 9.47
C TYR A 474 -30.12 0.97 10.57
N ASP A 475 -30.58 0.08 11.44
CA ASP A 475 -29.68 -0.57 12.41
C ASP A 475 -28.66 -1.43 11.66
N SER A 476 -27.36 -1.28 11.99
CA SER A 476 -26.30 -2.02 11.29
C SER A 476 -26.44 -3.54 11.41
N ASN A 477 -27.08 -4.05 12.47
CA ASN A 477 -27.34 -5.49 12.57
C ASN A 477 -28.44 -5.94 11.59
N GLU A 478 -29.38 -5.07 11.19
CA GLU A 478 -30.38 -5.40 10.18
C GLU A 478 -29.76 -5.47 8.79
N VAL A 479 -28.90 -4.51 8.46
CA VAL A 479 -28.14 -4.48 7.22
C VAL A 479 -27.28 -5.75 7.09
N ALA A 480 -26.58 -6.12 8.17
CA ALA A 480 -25.81 -7.35 8.24
C ALA A 480 -26.70 -8.60 8.09
N ARG A 481 -27.77 -8.73 8.89
CA ARG A 481 -28.70 -9.88 8.83
C ARG A 481 -29.36 -10.05 7.48
N LEU A 482 -29.73 -8.95 6.81
CA LEU A 482 -30.31 -9.02 5.47
C LEU A 482 -29.30 -9.54 4.45
N SER A 483 -28.03 -9.11 4.56
CA SER A 483 -26.94 -9.61 3.74
C SER A 483 -26.68 -11.10 3.97
N GLU A 484 -26.59 -11.52 5.25
CA GLU A 484 -26.44 -12.94 5.63
C GLU A 484 -27.62 -13.79 5.14
N TYR A 485 -28.85 -13.33 5.34
CA TYR A 485 -30.05 -14.03 4.89
C TYR A 485 -30.10 -14.17 3.36
N GLY A 486 -29.82 -13.09 2.63
CA GLY A 486 -29.74 -13.10 1.17
C GLY A 486 -28.66 -14.07 0.67
N THR A 487 -27.49 -14.09 1.28
CA THR A 487 -26.42 -15.03 0.92
C THR A 487 -26.80 -16.48 1.26
N ALA A 488 -27.45 -16.71 2.40
CA ALA A 488 -27.89 -18.05 2.80
C ALA A 488 -28.92 -18.62 1.83
N GLU A 489 -29.84 -17.80 1.31
CA GLU A 489 -30.78 -18.19 0.25
C GLU A 489 -30.07 -18.61 -1.04
N LEU A 490 -28.96 -17.95 -1.41
CA LEU A 490 -28.14 -18.38 -2.54
C LEU A 490 -27.47 -19.73 -2.26
N VAL A 491 -26.84 -19.88 -1.09
CA VAL A 491 -26.19 -21.14 -0.71
C VAL A 491 -27.18 -22.30 -0.68
N GLN A 492 -28.40 -22.08 -0.19
CA GLN A 492 -29.44 -23.10 -0.15
C GLN A 492 -29.86 -23.59 -1.55
N ARG A 493 -29.84 -22.70 -2.56
CA ARG A 493 -30.27 -23.00 -3.93
C ARG A 493 -29.13 -23.52 -4.81
N TYR A 494 -27.93 -23.00 -4.63
CA TYR A 494 -26.79 -23.18 -5.55
C TYR A 494 -25.56 -23.81 -4.90
N GLY A 495 -25.60 -24.08 -3.59
CA GLY A 495 -24.49 -24.66 -2.82
C GLY A 495 -23.41 -23.64 -2.44
N TRP A 496 -22.54 -24.02 -1.50
CA TRP A 496 -21.47 -23.16 -0.97
C TRP A 496 -20.47 -22.69 -2.03
N GLN A 497 -20.14 -23.56 -2.98
CA GLN A 497 -19.15 -23.25 -4.02
C GLN A 497 -19.62 -22.12 -4.95
N SER A 498 -20.92 -21.86 -5.04
CA SER A 498 -21.47 -20.79 -5.89
C SER A 498 -20.98 -19.40 -5.52
N LEU A 499 -20.73 -19.13 -4.23
CA LEU A 499 -20.22 -17.84 -3.74
C LEU A 499 -18.82 -17.56 -4.29
N TYR A 500 -17.96 -18.57 -4.24
CA TYR A 500 -16.61 -18.51 -4.78
C TYR A 500 -16.62 -18.41 -6.32
N ILE A 501 -17.46 -19.18 -7.01
CA ILE A 501 -17.60 -19.10 -8.47
C ILE A 501 -18.03 -17.69 -8.89
N TRP A 502 -18.95 -17.07 -8.14
CA TRP A 502 -19.32 -15.66 -8.35
C TRP A 502 -18.13 -14.72 -8.19
N ALA A 503 -17.34 -14.84 -7.12
CA ALA A 503 -16.18 -13.98 -6.90
C ALA A 503 -15.19 -14.03 -8.08
N GLN A 504 -14.89 -15.24 -8.58
CA GLN A 504 -14.01 -15.41 -9.74
C GLN A 504 -14.59 -14.84 -11.03
N ALA A 505 -15.89 -15.05 -11.27
CA ALA A 505 -16.57 -14.50 -12.43
C ALA A 505 -16.62 -12.96 -12.37
N ALA A 506 -16.80 -12.39 -11.17
CA ALA A 506 -16.75 -10.95 -10.95
C ALA A 506 -15.36 -10.39 -11.24
N ARG A 507 -14.31 -11.03 -10.73
CA ARG A 507 -12.91 -10.67 -11.04
C ARG A 507 -12.60 -10.73 -12.53
N ALA A 508 -12.97 -11.82 -13.19
CA ALA A 508 -12.67 -12.02 -14.61
C ALA A 508 -13.41 -11.03 -15.52
N SER A 509 -14.64 -10.66 -15.18
CA SER A 509 -15.47 -9.75 -15.99
C SER A 509 -15.31 -8.28 -15.63
N GLY A 510 -14.87 -7.96 -14.41
CA GLY A 510 -14.92 -6.60 -13.86
C GLY A 510 -16.34 -6.09 -13.56
N ASP A 511 -17.36 -6.97 -13.60
CA ASP A 511 -18.76 -6.61 -13.38
C ASP A 511 -19.43 -7.70 -12.53
N GLY A 512 -19.49 -7.49 -11.21
CA GLY A 512 -20.09 -8.48 -10.32
C GLY A 512 -21.60 -8.64 -10.46
N LYS A 513 -22.33 -7.67 -11.06
CA LYS A 513 -23.77 -7.84 -11.33
C LYS A 513 -23.99 -8.78 -12.51
N LYS A 514 -23.19 -8.62 -13.57
CA LYS A 514 -23.17 -9.55 -14.69
C LYS A 514 -22.71 -10.94 -14.24
N ALA A 515 -21.66 -11.01 -13.42
CA ALA A 515 -21.20 -12.27 -12.83
C ALA A 515 -22.30 -12.93 -11.99
N PHE A 516 -23.02 -12.16 -11.17
CA PHE A 516 -24.14 -12.64 -10.37
C PHE A 516 -25.23 -13.26 -11.26
N ALA A 517 -25.66 -12.55 -12.31
CA ALA A 517 -26.66 -13.05 -13.23
C ALA A 517 -26.22 -14.34 -13.95
N ASN A 518 -24.94 -14.43 -14.32
CA ASN A 518 -24.39 -15.61 -14.98
C ASN A 518 -24.32 -16.83 -14.05
N VAL A 519 -23.95 -16.63 -12.78
CA VAL A 519 -23.76 -17.73 -11.82
C VAL A 519 -25.10 -18.20 -11.23
N PHE A 520 -25.99 -17.25 -10.89
CA PHE A 520 -27.24 -17.58 -10.21
C PHE A 520 -28.46 -17.64 -11.15
N GLY A 521 -28.31 -17.25 -12.42
CA GLY A 521 -29.39 -17.29 -13.41
C GLY A 521 -30.51 -16.27 -13.18
N VAL A 522 -30.29 -15.27 -12.31
CA VAL A 522 -31.24 -14.23 -11.95
C VAL A 522 -30.52 -12.90 -11.75
N SER A 523 -31.13 -11.78 -12.11
CA SER A 523 -30.53 -10.47 -11.87
C SER A 523 -30.45 -10.17 -10.37
N VAL A 524 -29.46 -9.37 -9.94
CA VAL A 524 -29.34 -8.94 -8.54
C VAL A 524 -30.63 -8.26 -8.05
N THR A 525 -31.25 -7.45 -8.90
CA THR A 525 -32.50 -6.73 -8.58
C THR A 525 -33.68 -7.68 -8.41
N ASP A 526 -33.85 -8.65 -9.30
CA ASP A 526 -34.93 -9.64 -9.20
C ASP A 526 -34.73 -10.54 -7.97
N PHE A 527 -33.50 -10.90 -7.68
CA PHE A 527 -33.15 -11.66 -6.47
C PHE A 527 -33.45 -10.84 -5.20
N ALA A 528 -33.05 -9.56 -5.15
CA ALA A 528 -33.36 -8.67 -4.04
C ALA A 528 -34.88 -8.57 -3.77
N ALA A 529 -35.69 -8.45 -4.84
CA ALA A 529 -37.14 -8.44 -4.74
C ALA A 529 -37.72 -9.78 -4.23
N GLN A 530 -37.12 -10.91 -4.63
CA GLN A 530 -37.49 -12.22 -4.07
C GLN A 530 -37.17 -12.31 -2.57
N VAL A 531 -35.98 -11.89 -2.15
CA VAL A 531 -35.58 -11.87 -0.73
C VAL A 531 -36.54 -11.02 0.09
N HIS A 532 -36.89 -9.83 -0.40
CA HIS A 532 -37.86 -8.97 0.28
C HIS A 532 -39.21 -9.67 0.47
N ARG A 533 -39.74 -10.34 -0.57
CA ARG A 533 -40.98 -11.13 -0.47
C ARG A 533 -40.88 -12.35 0.43
N MET A 534 -39.69 -12.94 0.56
CA MET A 534 -39.45 -14.09 1.44
C MET A 534 -39.33 -13.65 2.89
N VAL A 535 -38.85 -12.45 3.18
CA VAL A 535 -38.81 -11.95 4.56
C VAL A 535 -40.22 -11.68 5.07
N TYR A 536 -41.07 -11.00 4.30
CA TYR A 536 -42.50 -10.89 4.63
C TYR A 536 -43.20 -12.24 4.54
#